data_AF-A0AAD9RF09-F1
#
_entry.id   AF-A0AAD9RF09-F1
#
_cell.length_a   1.000
_cell.length_b   1.000
_cell.length_c   1.000
_cell.angle_alpha   90.00
_cell.angle_beta   90.00
_cell.angle_gamma   90.00
#
_symmetry.space_group_name_H-M   'P 1'
#
loop_
_entity.id
_entity.type
_entity.pdbx_description
1 polymer ?
#
loop_
_entity_poly.entity_id
_entity_poly.type
_entity_poly.pdbx_seq_one_letter_code
_entity_poly.pdbx_strand_id
1 'polypeptide(L)'
;MPYWRFAQILRFLRFTDNEVAKDNDDRLCKVRSVRDYFNEKFQNNYTPAEYSISLDESLMKYTGRMSNKQYNPSKRARFGVKFYKLCESKLGYCIKFKIYTGQDLDRNANVSASENVTMFMSIVLAGYGHTLFLDNWYSLPSLFHKVQSIKVNAIGTVRCNRKNMPKQLAAAKLKRSNVISRSCNGILVAK
;
A
#
# COMPACT_ATOMS: atom_id res chain seq x y z
N MET A 1 -15.18 -34.41 2.84
CA MET A 1 -16.29 -33.69 3.53
C MET A 1 -17.50 -33.65 2.60
N PRO A 2 -18.72 -33.98 3.06
CA PRO A 2 -19.93 -33.88 2.24
C PRO A 2 -20.27 -32.44 1.84
N TYR A 3 -20.90 -32.25 0.69
CA TYR A 3 -21.30 -30.92 0.18
C TYR A 3 -22.15 -30.12 1.17
N TRP A 4 -23.14 -30.76 1.79
CA TRP A 4 -24.02 -30.11 2.76
C TRP A 4 -23.25 -29.59 3.98
N ARG A 5 -22.25 -30.34 4.46
CA ARG A 5 -21.42 -29.95 5.59
C ARG A 5 -20.53 -28.75 5.22
N PHE A 6 -19.96 -28.77 4.02
CA PHE A 6 -19.17 -27.66 3.49
C PHE A 6 -20.00 -26.36 3.37
N ALA A 7 -21.20 -26.44 2.78
CA ALA A 7 -22.09 -25.30 2.64
C ALA A 7 -22.53 -24.71 4.00
N GLN A 8 -22.80 -25.57 4.99
CA GLN A 8 -23.10 -25.13 6.35
C GLN A 8 -21.92 -24.37 6.97
N ILE A 9 -20.69 -24.89 6.86
CA ILE A 9 -19.50 -24.21 7.39
C ILE A 9 -19.33 -22.85 6.72
N LEU A 10 -19.40 -22.77 5.39
CA LEU A 10 -19.26 -21.50 4.67
C LEU A 10 -20.30 -20.45 5.08
N ARG A 11 -21.54 -20.88 5.35
CA ARG A 11 -22.64 -19.96 5.75
C ARG A 11 -22.44 -19.38 7.15
N PHE A 12 -21.85 -20.17 8.06
CA PHE A 12 -21.76 -19.81 9.48
C PHE A 12 -20.34 -19.48 9.95
N LEU A 13 -19.35 -19.47 9.05
CA LEU A 13 -17.98 -19.08 9.37
C LEU A 13 -17.93 -17.62 9.85
N ARG A 14 -17.40 -17.43 11.06
CA ARG A 14 -17.25 -16.12 11.71
C ARG A 14 -15.90 -16.09 12.43
N PHE A 15 -15.28 -14.91 12.50
CA PHE A 15 -13.99 -14.69 13.14
C PHE A 15 -14.05 -13.75 14.35
N THR A 16 -15.24 -13.23 14.66
CA THR A 16 -15.47 -12.26 15.74
C THR A 16 -16.87 -12.47 16.30
N ASP A 17 -17.01 -12.24 17.61
CA ASP A 17 -18.30 -12.20 18.27
C ASP A 17 -19.06 -10.92 17.88
N ASN A 18 -20.34 -11.05 17.54
CA ASN A 18 -21.19 -9.92 17.17
C ASN A 18 -21.46 -8.98 18.34
N GLU A 19 -21.42 -9.47 19.58
CA GLU A 19 -21.62 -8.62 20.76
C GLU A 19 -20.46 -7.65 20.96
N VAL A 20 -19.25 -8.06 20.58
CA VAL A 20 -18.03 -7.25 20.63
C VAL A 20 -17.92 -6.34 19.39
N ALA A 21 -18.47 -6.75 18.25
CA ALA A 21 -18.39 -6.04 16.97
C ALA A 21 -19.41 -4.88 16.82
N LYS A 22 -19.79 -4.22 17.92
CA LYS A 22 -20.68 -3.02 17.92
C LYS A 22 -19.93 -1.71 17.64
N ASP A 23 -18.62 -1.77 17.46
CA ASP A 23 -17.79 -0.63 17.08
C ASP A 23 -18.17 -0.17 15.67
N ASN A 24 -18.91 0.95 15.60
CA ASN A 24 -19.39 1.53 14.33
C ASN A 24 -18.26 2.15 13.50
N ASP A 25 -17.11 2.44 14.10
CA ASP A 25 -16.02 3.14 13.43
C ASP A 25 -15.08 2.18 12.69
N ASP A 26 -14.84 0.97 13.20
CA ASP A 26 -14.05 -0.04 12.49
C ASP A 26 -14.87 -0.92 11.54
N ARG A 27 -14.83 -0.53 10.26
CA ARG A 27 -15.45 -1.28 9.16
C ARG A 27 -14.88 -2.68 8.93
N LEU A 28 -13.73 -3.02 9.53
CA LEU A 28 -13.07 -4.33 9.41
C LEU A 28 -13.17 -5.19 10.68
N CYS A 29 -13.99 -4.79 11.67
CA CYS A 29 -14.07 -5.46 12.97
C CYS A 29 -14.22 -6.99 12.85
N LYS A 30 -15.05 -7.47 11.92
CA LYS A 30 -15.34 -8.89 11.67
C LYS A 30 -14.19 -9.72 11.10
N VAL A 31 -13.14 -9.08 10.58
CA VAL A 31 -11.96 -9.73 9.98
C VAL A 31 -10.66 -9.22 10.58
N ARG A 32 -10.74 -8.36 11.61
CA ARG A 32 -9.60 -7.70 12.26
C ARG A 32 -8.61 -8.75 12.81
N SER A 33 -9.12 -9.71 13.58
CA SER A 33 -8.33 -10.80 14.16
C SER A 33 -7.54 -11.58 13.11
N VAL A 34 -8.19 -11.91 11.99
CA VAL A 34 -7.57 -12.63 10.87
C VAL A 34 -6.48 -11.78 10.20
N ARG A 35 -6.78 -10.51 9.90
CA ARG A 35 -5.83 -9.58 9.30
C ARG A 35 -4.59 -9.43 10.17
N ASP A 36 -4.78 -9.22 11.48
CA ASP A 36 -3.70 -8.96 12.42
C ASP A 36 -2.83 -10.20 12.60
N TYR A 37 -3.45 -11.38 12.74
CA TYR A 37 -2.75 -12.66 12.77
C TYR A 37 -1.86 -12.86 11.55
N PHE A 38 -2.37 -12.64 10.33
CA PHE A 38 -1.57 -12.83 9.11
C PHE A 38 -0.46 -11.79 8.99
N ASN A 39 -0.73 -10.51 9.30
CA ASN A 39 0.32 -9.49 9.29
C ASN A 39 1.43 -9.80 10.31
N GLU A 40 1.08 -10.31 11.48
CA GLU A 40 2.05 -10.75 12.48
C GLU A 40 2.88 -11.93 11.97
N LYS A 41 2.23 -12.99 11.46
CA LYS A 41 2.93 -14.17 10.93
C LYS A 41 3.80 -13.85 9.74
N PHE A 42 3.36 -12.97 8.84
CA PHE A 42 4.14 -12.60 7.67
C PHE A 42 5.46 -11.91 8.04
N GLN A 43 5.42 -11.07 9.07
CA GLN A 43 6.60 -10.36 9.58
C GLN A 43 7.52 -11.27 10.41
N ASN A 44 6.95 -12.16 11.22
CA ASN A 44 7.74 -13.00 12.13
C ASN A 44 8.40 -14.20 11.43
N ASN A 45 7.78 -14.72 10.37
CA ASN A 45 8.25 -15.95 9.73
C ASN A 45 9.29 -15.70 8.63
N TYR A 46 9.44 -14.46 8.15
CA TYR A 46 10.34 -14.15 7.06
C TYR A 46 10.92 -12.75 7.20
N THR A 47 12.26 -12.68 7.28
CA THR A 47 13.01 -11.44 7.11
C THR A 47 13.42 -11.36 5.64
N PRO A 48 13.04 -10.30 4.90
CA PRO A 48 13.46 -10.12 3.52
C PRO A 48 14.99 -10.16 3.41
N ALA A 49 15.49 -11.13 2.66
CA ALA A 49 16.92 -11.22 2.36
C ALA A 49 17.34 -10.16 1.33
N GLU A 50 16.39 -9.71 0.51
CA GLU A 50 16.61 -8.69 -0.49
C GLU A 50 16.34 -7.28 0.06
N TYR A 51 17.11 -6.30 -0.43
CA TYR A 51 16.87 -4.90 -0.13
C TYR A 51 15.68 -4.34 -0.94
N SER A 52 15.25 -4.97 -2.02
CA SER A 52 14.25 -4.42 -2.95
C SER A 52 12.82 -4.82 -2.58
N ILE A 53 11.99 -3.84 -2.24
CA ILE A 53 10.63 -4.06 -1.76
C ILE A 53 9.68 -3.14 -2.50
N SER A 54 8.55 -3.67 -2.98
CA SER A 54 7.51 -2.93 -3.69
C SER A 54 6.30 -2.66 -2.81
N LEU A 55 5.71 -1.47 -2.93
CA LEU A 55 4.39 -1.15 -2.39
C LEU A 55 3.44 -0.84 -3.54
N ASP A 56 2.39 -1.65 -3.68
CA ASP A 56 1.40 -1.49 -4.75
C ASP A 56 0.01 -1.96 -4.31
N GLU A 57 -0.99 -1.74 -5.16
CA GLU A 57 -2.38 -2.10 -4.94
C GLU A 57 -2.83 -3.33 -5.71
N SER A 58 -3.52 -4.20 -4.98
CA SER A 58 -4.28 -5.31 -5.55
C SER A 58 -5.77 -5.12 -5.31
N LEU A 59 -6.59 -5.57 -6.26
CA LEU A 59 -8.05 -5.51 -6.18
C LEU A 59 -8.59 -6.94 -6.18
N MET A 60 -9.09 -7.40 -5.04
CA MET A 60 -9.72 -8.71 -4.91
C MET A 60 -11.17 -8.62 -5.39
N LYS A 61 -11.51 -9.34 -6.47
CA LYS A 61 -12.84 -9.31 -7.08
C LYS A 61 -13.92 -9.62 -6.04
N TYR A 62 -14.86 -8.70 -5.86
CA TYR A 62 -16.02 -8.88 -5.00
C TYR A 62 -17.17 -7.99 -5.49
N THR A 63 -18.31 -8.62 -5.80
CA THR A 63 -19.47 -7.94 -6.39
C THR A 63 -20.62 -7.74 -5.41
N GLY A 64 -20.58 -8.37 -4.22
CA GLY A 64 -21.61 -8.27 -3.20
C GLY A 64 -21.76 -6.87 -2.58
N ARG A 65 -22.69 -6.76 -1.63
CA ARG A 65 -22.94 -5.52 -0.88
C ARG A 65 -21.90 -5.38 0.23
N MET A 66 -21.04 -4.37 0.11
CA MET A 66 -20.03 -4.02 1.12
C MET A 66 -19.73 -2.53 0.98
N SER A 67 -19.59 -1.84 2.11
CA SER A 67 -19.30 -0.41 2.17
C SER A 67 -17.94 -0.03 1.59
N ASN A 68 -16.94 -0.89 1.73
CA ASN A 68 -15.54 -0.64 1.32
C ASN A 68 -15.21 -1.12 -0.10
N LYS A 69 -16.22 -1.49 -0.90
CA LYS A 69 -16.02 -1.92 -2.28
C LYS A 69 -15.51 -0.76 -3.13
N GLN A 70 -14.46 -1.01 -3.91
CA GLN A 70 -13.84 -0.04 -4.80
C GLN A 70 -14.10 -0.38 -6.26
N TYR A 71 -14.28 0.67 -7.07
CA TYR A 71 -14.30 0.57 -8.53
C TYR A 71 -12.97 1.08 -9.09
N ASN A 72 -12.29 0.25 -9.89
CA ASN A 72 -11.11 0.64 -10.63
C ASN A 72 -11.21 0.10 -12.07
N PRO A 73 -11.50 0.95 -13.07
CA PRO A 73 -11.72 0.53 -14.45
C PRO A 73 -10.47 -0.10 -15.09
N SER A 74 -9.27 0.29 -14.63
CA SER A 74 -8.00 -0.20 -15.16
C SER A 74 -7.67 -1.62 -14.72
N LYS A 75 -8.35 -2.17 -13.71
CA LYS A 75 -8.12 -3.54 -13.21
C LYS A 75 -9.16 -4.49 -13.79
N ARG A 76 -8.74 -5.72 -14.13
CA ARG A 76 -9.61 -6.77 -14.73
C ARG A 76 -10.88 -7.05 -13.93
N ALA A 77 -10.80 -7.05 -12.60
CA ALA A 77 -11.95 -7.31 -11.73
C ALA A 77 -12.99 -6.18 -11.76
N ARG A 78 -12.58 -4.93 -12.06
CA ARG A 78 -13.32 -3.66 -12.00
C ARG A 78 -13.90 -3.30 -10.63
N PHE A 79 -14.59 -4.22 -9.96
CA PHE A 79 -15.16 -4.06 -8.63
C PHE A 79 -14.53 -5.05 -7.64
N GLY A 80 -14.14 -4.56 -6.47
CA GLY A 80 -13.55 -5.43 -5.45
C GLY A 80 -13.10 -4.74 -4.18
N VAL A 81 -12.48 -5.51 -3.31
CA VAL A 81 -11.83 -5.00 -2.11
C VAL A 81 -10.39 -4.62 -2.47
N LYS A 82 -10.03 -3.36 -2.23
CA LYS A 82 -8.68 -2.85 -2.51
C LYS A 82 -7.76 -3.17 -1.33
N PHE A 83 -6.58 -3.69 -1.63
CA PHE A 83 -5.51 -3.97 -0.67
C PHE A 83 -4.25 -3.23 -1.09
N TYR A 84 -3.61 -2.56 -0.14
CA TYR A 84 -2.21 -2.15 -0.23
C TYR A 84 -1.36 -3.32 0.22
N LYS A 85 -0.34 -3.68 -0.57
CA LYS A 85 0.55 -4.81 -0.28
C LYS A 85 1.99 -4.37 -0.36
N LEU A 86 2.75 -4.73 0.66
CA LEU A 86 4.19 -4.57 0.72
C LEU A 86 4.83 -5.93 0.41
N CYS A 87 5.52 -6.04 -0.72
CA CYS A 87 6.03 -7.31 -1.23
C CYS A 87 7.50 -7.23 -1.62
N GLU A 88 8.28 -8.26 -1.29
CA GLU A 88 9.66 -8.43 -1.78
C GLU A 88 9.67 -8.76 -3.28
N SER A 89 10.62 -8.19 -4.02
CA SER A 89 10.66 -8.36 -5.48
C SER A 89 11.02 -9.76 -5.96
N LYS A 90 12.03 -10.41 -5.36
CA LYS A 90 12.56 -11.68 -5.88
C LYS A 90 11.63 -12.86 -5.65
N LEU A 91 11.09 -13.02 -4.43
CA LEU A 91 10.23 -14.15 -4.08
C LEU A 91 8.74 -13.83 -4.22
N GLY A 92 8.37 -12.56 -4.39
CA GLY A 92 6.98 -12.12 -4.36
C GLY A 92 6.33 -12.25 -2.97
N TYR A 93 7.13 -12.38 -1.91
CA TYR A 93 6.64 -12.59 -0.55
C TYR A 93 5.93 -11.33 -0.04
N CYS A 94 4.72 -11.49 0.52
CA CYS A 94 3.95 -10.41 1.11
C CYS A 94 4.33 -10.21 2.58
N ILE A 95 5.03 -9.12 2.88
CA ILE A 95 5.51 -8.79 4.23
C ILE A 95 4.37 -8.22 5.07
N LYS A 96 3.58 -7.31 4.49
CA LYS A 96 2.49 -6.62 5.18
C LYS A 96 1.41 -6.22 4.18
N PHE A 97 0.15 -6.24 4.61
CA PHE A 97 -0.94 -5.68 3.82
C PHE A 97 -1.90 -4.84 4.66
N LYS A 98 -2.56 -3.90 4.00
CA LYS A 98 -3.63 -3.07 4.57
C LYS A 98 -4.85 -3.11 3.65
N ILE A 99 -6.03 -3.31 4.23
CA ILE A 99 -7.30 -3.28 3.50
C ILE A 99 -7.80 -1.84 3.45
N TYR A 100 -8.17 -1.37 2.26
CA TYR A 100 -8.75 -0.04 2.08
C TYR A 100 -10.18 0.00 2.63
N THR A 101 -10.46 0.99 3.49
CA THR A 101 -11.79 1.17 4.13
C THR A 101 -12.51 2.45 3.71
N GLY A 102 -11.99 3.19 2.72
CA GLY A 102 -12.56 4.49 2.32
C GLY A 102 -12.05 5.69 3.14
N GLN A 103 -11.33 5.46 4.24
CA GLN A 103 -10.83 6.50 5.14
C GLN A 103 -9.35 6.31 5.46
N ASP A 104 -8.47 6.54 4.48
CA ASP A 104 -7.02 6.56 4.70
C ASP A 104 -6.47 7.95 5.05
N LEU A 105 -7.32 8.97 5.07
CA LEU A 105 -6.97 10.30 5.52
C LEU A 105 -7.04 10.31 7.04
N ASP A 106 -5.92 10.63 7.68
CA ASP A 106 -5.96 11.09 9.06
C ASP A 106 -6.62 12.46 9.05
N ARG A 107 -7.87 12.55 9.55
CA ARG A 107 -8.66 13.79 9.52
C ARG A 107 -7.99 14.90 10.34
N ASN A 108 -7.07 14.55 11.22
CA ASN A 108 -6.38 15.47 12.13
C ASN A 108 -5.00 15.90 11.61
N ALA A 109 -4.50 15.31 10.52
CA ALA A 109 -3.19 15.62 9.97
C ALA A 109 -3.32 16.16 8.54
N ASN A 110 -2.59 17.23 8.22
CA ASN A 110 -2.44 17.76 6.85
C ASN A 110 -1.57 16.83 5.96
N VAL A 111 -1.83 15.52 6.00
CA VAL A 111 -1.06 14.48 5.34
C VAL A 111 -1.91 13.80 4.29
N SER A 112 -1.40 13.70 3.07
CA SER A 112 -2.13 13.02 1.99
C SER A 112 -2.32 11.53 2.28
N ALA A 113 -3.39 10.93 1.76
CA ALA A 113 -3.65 9.49 1.92
C ALA A 113 -2.47 8.62 1.46
N SER A 114 -1.80 9.00 0.37
CA SER A 114 -0.61 8.29 -0.14
C SER A 114 0.56 8.35 0.84
N GLU A 115 0.81 9.51 1.45
CA GLU A 115 1.85 9.65 2.47
C GLU A 115 1.54 8.79 3.71
N ASN A 116 0.31 8.84 4.20
CA ASN A 116 -0.11 8.08 5.38
C ASN A 116 0.01 6.57 5.15
N VAL A 117 -0.52 6.07 4.04
CA VAL A 117 -0.44 4.65 3.68
C VAL A 117 1.01 4.21 3.51
N THR A 118 1.84 4.99 2.80
CA THR A 118 3.24 4.61 2.56
C THR A 118 4.00 4.49 3.88
N MET A 119 3.92 5.49 4.75
CA MET A 119 4.61 5.46 6.05
C MET A 119 4.11 4.33 6.96
N PHE A 120 2.78 4.12 7.02
CA PHE A 120 2.21 3.01 7.79
C PHE A 120 2.68 1.65 7.30
N MET A 121 2.84 1.48 5.98
CA MET A 121 3.29 0.23 5.38
C MET A 121 4.79 0.05 5.53
N SER A 122 5.60 1.09 5.33
CA SER A 122 7.06 1.02 5.30
C SER A 122 7.73 0.96 6.68
N ILE A 123 7.00 1.23 7.77
CA ILE A 123 7.57 1.24 9.13
C ILE A 123 8.24 -0.08 9.51
N VAL A 124 7.75 -1.20 8.97
CA VAL A 124 8.31 -2.54 9.23
C VAL A 124 9.69 -2.75 8.60
N LEU A 125 10.11 -1.86 7.69
CA LEU A 125 11.39 -1.90 7.01
C LEU A 125 12.43 -0.98 7.66
N ALA A 126 12.05 -0.24 8.70
CA ALA A 126 12.87 0.80 9.28
C ALA A 126 14.20 0.25 9.83
N GLY A 127 15.30 0.94 9.52
CA GLY A 127 16.62 0.60 10.07
C GLY A 127 17.42 -0.46 9.32
N TYR A 128 16.83 -1.18 8.38
CA TYR A 128 17.48 -2.29 7.67
C TYR A 128 18.11 -1.90 6.32
N GLY A 129 17.93 -0.66 5.87
CA GLY A 129 18.50 -0.18 4.61
C GLY A 129 17.80 -0.71 3.34
N HIS A 130 16.57 -1.23 3.47
CA HIS A 130 15.77 -1.61 2.31
C HIS A 130 15.48 -0.41 1.40
N THR A 131 15.23 -0.70 0.14
CA THR A 131 14.81 0.23 -0.92
C THR A 131 13.38 -0.07 -1.32
N LEU A 132 12.52 0.92 -1.09
CA LEU A 132 11.10 0.89 -1.39
C LEU A 132 10.84 1.41 -2.80
N PHE A 133 10.26 0.56 -3.65
CA PHE A 133 9.83 0.84 -5.00
C PHE A 133 8.36 1.24 -5.02
N LEU A 134 8.07 2.42 -5.58
CA LEU A 134 6.77 3.08 -5.52
C LEU A 134 6.28 3.48 -6.91
N ASP A 135 4.98 3.34 -7.16
CA ASP A 135 4.32 3.97 -8.32
C ASP A 135 3.96 5.45 -8.04
N ASN A 136 3.65 6.17 -9.10
CA ASN A 136 3.33 7.60 -9.14
C ASN A 136 2.22 8.04 -8.19
N TRP A 137 1.33 7.14 -7.76
CA TRP A 137 0.30 7.47 -6.76
C TRP A 137 0.91 7.69 -5.37
N TYR A 138 1.94 6.93 -5.02
CA TYR A 138 2.65 6.99 -3.75
C TYR A 138 3.73 8.05 -3.74
N SER A 139 4.38 8.31 -4.88
CA SER A 139 5.58 9.15 -4.91
C SER A 139 5.31 10.66 -4.78
N LEU A 140 5.90 11.26 -3.74
CA LEU A 140 6.02 12.70 -3.53
C LEU A 140 7.42 13.02 -2.97
N PRO A 141 8.04 14.17 -3.35
CA PRO A 141 9.34 14.55 -2.81
C PRO A 141 9.37 14.64 -1.27
N SER A 142 8.33 15.21 -0.66
CA SER A 142 8.19 15.29 0.81
C SER A 142 8.16 13.91 1.47
N LEU A 143 7.51 12.94 0.83
CA LEU A 143 7.43 11.57 1.32
C LEU A 143 8.77 10.88 1.31
N PHE A 144 9.58 11.09 0.26
CA PHE A 144 10.89 10.44 0.14
C PHE A 144 11.83 10.86 1.28
N HIS A 145 11.77 12.13 1.71
CA HIS A 145 12.47 12.56 2.93
C HIS A 145 11.98 11.87 4.20
N LYS A 146 10.66 11.67 4.36
CA LYS A 146 10.08 10.96 5.52
C LYS A 146 10.45 9.47 5.52
N VAL A 147 10.51 8.84 4.35
CA VAL A 147 10.96 7.45 4.22
C VAL A 147 12.46 7.35 4.53
N GLN A 148 13.26 8.32 4.08
CA GLN A 148 14.68 8.38 4.44
C GLN A 148 14.91 8.57 5.94
N SER A 149 14.06 9.32 6.65
CA SER A 149 14.20 9.53 8.10
C SER A 149 14.02 8.25 8.92
N ILE A 150 13.35 7.23 8.38
CA ILE A 150 13.25 5.89 8.98
C ILE A 150 14.32 4.92 8.45
N LYS A 151 15.38 5.44 7.79
CA LYS A 151 16.49 4.69 7.19
C LYS A 151 16.04 3.68 6.12
N VAL A 152 15.04 4.06 5.32
CA VAL A 152 14.58 3.31 4.15
C VAL A 152 14.83 4.18 2.92
N ASN A 153 15.43 3.60 1.88
CA ASN A 153 15.61 4.28 0.61
C ASN A 153 14.31 4.22 -0.19
N ALA A 154 14.07 5.17 -1.09
CA ALA A 154 12.87 5.19 -1.94
C ALA A 154 13.21 5.47 -3.40
N ILE A 155 12.63 4.68 -4.30
CA ILE A 155 12.71 4.84 -5.75
C ILE A 155 11.27 4.77 -6.28
N GLY A 156 10.91 5.65 -7.20
CA GLY A 156 9.58 5.58 -7.80
C GLY A 156 9.39 6.54 -8.95
N THR A 157 8.33 6.31 -9.71
CA THR A 157 7.90 7.24 -10.74
C THR A 157 7.15 8.40 -10.09
N VAL A 158 7.27 9.61 -10.60
CA VAL A 158 6.56 10.78 -10.02
C VAL A 158 5.91 11.59 -11.13
N ARG A 159 4.68 12.07 -10.89
CA ARG A 159 4.01 12.96 -11.85
C ARG A 159 4.66 14.34 -11.79
N CYS A 160 4.95 14.92 -12.96
CA CYS A 160 5.60 16.23 -13.07
C CYS A 160 4.81 17.36 -12.39
N ASN A 161 3.49 17.21 -12.21
CA ASN A 161 2.61 18.17 -11.56
C ASN A 161 2.44 17.97 -10.05
N ARG A 162 3.19 17.05 -9.42
CA ARG A 162 3.19 16.90 -7.95
C ARG A 162 3.77 18.14 -7.27
N LYS A 163 3.32 18.41 -6.04
CA LYS A 163 3.87 19.48 -5.20
C LYS A 163 5.37 19.27 -5.01
N ASN A 164 6.13 20.37 -5.00
CA ASN A 164 7.59 20.42 -4.86
C ASN A 164 8.39 19.76 -6.01
N MET A 165 7.74 19.49 -7.16
CA MET A 165 8.46 19.10 -8.37
C MET A 165 9.02 20.31 -9.13
N PRO A 166 10.26 20.24 -9.68
CA PRO A 166 10.82 21.31 -10.47
C PRO A 166 10.02 21.56 -11.77
N LYS A 167 9.46 22.77 -11.92
CA LYS A 167 8.69 23.17 -13.13
C LYS A 167 9.50 23.06 -14.43
N GLN A 168 10.82 23.26 -14.35
CA GLN A 168 11.73 23.14 -15.49
C GLN A 168 11.70 21.73 -16.10
N LEU A 169 11.58 20.68 -15.27
CA LEU A 169 11.48 19.29 -15.74
C LEU A 169 10.15 19.05 -16.46
N ALA A 170 9.06 19.67 -16.00
CA ALA A 170 7.77 19.57 -16.67
C ALA A 170 7.82 20.19 -18.08
N ALA A 171 8.45 21.36 -18.21
CA ALA A 171 8.52 22.12 -19.47
C ALA A 171 9.50 21.53 -20.51
N ALA A 172 10.53 20.79 -20.08
CA ALA A 172 11.54 20.26 -20.99
C ALA A 172 10.97 19.21 -21.96
N LYS A 173 11.21 19.41 -23.26
CA LYS A 173 10.97 18.41 -24.32
C LYS A 173 12.28 17.72 -24.65
N LEU A 174 12.33 16.41 -24.47
CA LEU A 174 13.54 15.62 -24.69
C LEU A 174 13.41 14.79 -25.97
N LYS A 175 14.53 14.63 -26.67
CA LYS A 175 14.64 13.61 -27.73
C LYS A 175 14.73 12.23 -27.07
N ARG A 176 14.39 11.18 -27.82
CA ARG A 176 14.53 9.80 -27.34
C ARG A 176 15.98 9.56 -26.89
N SER A 177 16.14 8.90 -25.74
CA SER A 177 17.43 8.58 -25.10
C SER A 177 18.16 9.75 -24.42
N ASN A 178 17.62 10.98 -24.45
CA ASN A 178 18.16 12.08 -23.65
C ASN A 178 17.57 12.06 -22.24
N VAL A 179 18.41 12.35 -21.24
CA VAL A 179 17.99 12.44 -19.83
C VAL A 179 18.39 13.80 -19.27
N ILE A 180 17.49 14.42 -18.52
CA ILE A 180 17.81 15.57 -17.66
C ILE A 180 17.58 15.18 -16.21
N SER A 181 18.47 15.63 -15.33
CA SER A 181 18.35 15.38 -13.91
C SER A 181 18.48 16.66 -13.09
N ARG A 182 17.87 16.63 -11.91
CA ARG A 182 18.03 17.63 -10.86
C ARG A 182 18.12 16.90 -9.54
N SER A 183 18.99 17.38 -8.65
CA SER A 183 19.12 16.85 -7.31
C SER A 183 19.04 17.96 -6.28
N CYS A 184 18.37 17.70 -5.16
CA CYS A 184 18.40 18.56 -3.99
C CYS A 184 18.17 17.73 -2.73
N ASN A 185 18.81 18.11 -1.62
CA ASN A 185 18.59 17.53 -0.29
C ASN A 185 18.65 15.99 -0.25
N GLY A 186 19.53 15.37 -1.06
CA GLY A 186 19.68 13.92 -1.12
C GLY A 186 18.63 13.19 -1.97
N ILE A 187 17.75 13.90 -2.66
CA ILE A 187 16.83 13.33 -3.66
C ILE A 187 17.34 13.67 -5.06
N LEU A 188 17.37 12.66 -5.94
CA LEU A 188 17.60 12.81 -7.37
C LEU A 188 16.30 12.56 -8.12
N VAL A 189 15.98 13.43 -9.07
CA VAL A 189 14.93 13.20 -10.06
C VAL A 189 15.51 13.27 -11.47
N ALA A 190 15.09 12.34 -12.32
CA ALA A 190 15.46 12.28 -13.72
C ALA A 190 14.21 12.21 -14.61
N LYS A 191 14.29 12.81 -15.79
CA LYS A 191 13.28 12.77 -16.86
C LYS A 191 13.96 12.43 -18.18
#